data_AF-A0A937HK82-F1
#
_entry.id   AF-A0A937HK82-F1
#
_cell.length_a   1.000
_cell.length_b   1.000
_cell.length_c   1.000
_cell.angle_alpha   90.00
_cell.angle_beta   90.00
_cell.angle_gamma   90.00
#
_symmetry.space_group_name_H-M   'P 1'
#
loop_
_entity.id
_entity.type
_entity.pdbx_description
1 polymer ?
#
loop_
_entity_poly.entity_id
_entity_poly.type
_entity_poly.pdbx_seq_one_letter_code
_entity_poly.pdbx_strand_id
1 'polypeptide(L)'
;MKILHTSDWHLGQYFHKQKNREAEHAQFIEWLLEQVVLHQIDAVILAGDVFDTGSPPSYARQLYAHFIGQMHRLGCQLIVLAGNHDSVAMLEESKPLMATLQVQVITDVSPTDVASQVVVLRNRDGEPGAVVMAIPFLRPQSLVTSAAGETASTKQANLQQAITAHYAQTYAAAQQVQQGLDQPVPIVATGHLTACNIQASGSEREIYIGTLAAFPAAGFPPAAYIALGHIHRPQCVAQQQHIRYCGSPIPLSFDEIKHDK
;
A
#
# COMPACT_ATOMS: atom_id res chain seq x y z
N MET A 1 1.00 -20.35 -1.84
CA MET A 1 1.58 -19.07 -1.36
C MET A 1 0.68 -18.43 -0.32
N LYS A 2 1.22 -17.81 0.71
CA LYS A 2 0.53 -16.99 1.71
C LYS A 2 1.11 -15.58 1.72
N ILE A 3 0.22 -14.59 1.64
CA ILE A 3 0.57 -13.17 1.65
C ILE A 3 -0.06 -12.54 2.90
N LEU A 4 0.71 -11.72 3.61
CA LEU A 4 0.20 -10.88 4.70
C LEU A 4 0.02 -9.45 4.20
N HIS A 5 -1.16 -8.88 4.42
CA HIS A 5 -1.51 -7.51 4.05
C HIS A 5 -1.58 -6.64 5.31
N THR A 6 -0.79 -5.57 5.34
CA THR A 6 -0.79 -4.53 6.38
C THR A 6 -0.62 -3.14 5.72
N SER A 7 -1.00 -2.06 6.40
CA SER A 7 -0.89 -0.68 5.92
C SER A 7 -0.89 0.29 7.10
N ASP A 8 -0.71 1.58 6.81
CA ASP A 8 -1.01 2.67 7.75
C ASP A 8 -0.25 2.51 9.07
N TRP A 9 1.05 2.24 8.98
CA TRP A 9 1.91 2.11 10.16
C TRP A 9 2.16 3.47 10.82
N HIS A 10 2.28 4.55 10.04
CA HIS A 10 2.56 5.89 10.57
C HIS A 10 3.76 5.90 11.53
N LEU A 11 4.86 5.21 11.17
CA LEU A 11 6.07 5.21 11.96
C LEU A 11 6.55 6.66 12.16
N GLY A 12 6.87 6.99 13.41
CA GLY A 12 7.28 8.35 13.76
C GLY A 12 6.15 9.27 14.23
N GLN A 13 4.89 8.79 14.26
CA GLN A 13 3.76 9.57 14.76
C GLN A 13 4.04 10.13 16.16
N TYR A 14 3.78 11.42 16.32
CA TYR A 14 3.84 12.11 17.61
C TYR A 14 2.42 12.41 18.10
N PHE A 15 1.84 11.43 18.80
CA PHE A 15 0.43 11.40 19.17
C PHE A 15 0.07 12.52 20.14
N HIS A 16 -0.92 13.34 19.75
CA HIS A 16 -1.33 14.58 20.42
C HIS A 16 -0.19 15.52 20.82
N LYS A 17 0.92 15.47 20.08
CA LYS A 17 2.15 16.24 20.35
C LYS A 17 2.76 15.99 21.74
N GLN A 18 2.43 14.87 22.37
CA GLN A 18 2.84 14.57 23.75
C GLN A 18 3.58 13.24 23.87
N LYS A 19 3.27 12.25 23.01
CA LYS A 19 3.80 10.90 23.15
C LYS A 19 4.24 10.33 21.80
N ASN A 20 5.48 9.84 21.73
CA ASN A 20 5.92 9.03 20.60
C ASN A 20 5.30 7.62 20.68
N ARG A 21 5.18 6.95 19.54
CA ARG A 21 4.60 5.61 19.43
C ARG A 21 5.66 4.52 19.26
N GLU A 22 6.91 4.80 19.62
CA GLU A 22 8.06 3.94 19.34
C GLU A 22 7.91 2.55 19.98
N ALA A 23 7.58 2.50 21.26
CA ALA A 23 7.45 1.23 21.98
C ALA A 23 6.30 0.35 21.48
N GLU A 24 5.20 0.95 21.03
CA GLU A 24 4.04 0.25 20.47
C GLU A 24 4.38 -0.30 19.09
N HIS A 25 5.03 0.50 18.24
CA HIS A 25 5.51 0.04 16.93
C HIS A 25 6.57 -1.05 17.04
N ALA A 26 7.51 -0.95 17.99
CA ALA A 26 8.51 -1.98 18.21
C ALA A 26 7.85 -3.32 18.56
N GLN A 27 6.88 -3.32 19.47
CA GLN A 27 6.12 -4.52 19.83
C GLN A 27 5.32 -5.09 18.65
N PHE A 28 4.67 -4.22 17.88
CA PHE A 28 3.95 -4.64 16.68
C PHE A 28 4.90 -5.27 15.63
N ILE A 29 6.07 -4.69 15.39
CA ILE A 29 7.04 -5.21 14.43
C ILE A 29 7.52 -6.60 14.87
N GLU A 30 7.87 -6.79 16.13
CA GLU A 30 8.26 -8.11 16.64
C GLU A 30 7.12 -9.13 16.51
N TRP A 31 5.89 -8.76 16.91
CA TRP A 31 4.71 -9.60 16.75
C TRP A 31 4.47 -9.97 15.28
N LEU A 32 4.62 -9.03 14.35
CA LEU A 32 4.44 -9.26 12.92
C LEU A 32 5.47 -10.26 12.39
N LEU A 33 6.74 -10.12 12.81
CA LEU A 33 7.80 -11.06 12.43
C LEU A 33 7.51 -12.47 12.97
N GLU A 34 6.99 -12.58 14.20
CA GLU A 34 6.52 -13.85 14.74
C GLU A 34 5.37 -14.44 13.90
N GLN A 35 4.41 -13.62 13.46
CA GLN A 35 3.31 -14.09 12.60
C GLN A 35 3.81 -14.56 11.23
N VAL A 36 4.80 -13.87 10.65
CA VAL A 36 5.45 -14.27 9.39
C VAL A 36 6.04 -15.67 9.52
N VAL A 37 6.70 -15.97 10.65
CA VAL A 37 7.25 -17.30 10.93
C VAL A 37 6.14 -18.31 11.20
N LEU A 38 5.23 -18.02 12.14
CA LEU A 38 4.19 -18.93 12.59
C LEU A 38 3.30 -19.40 11.44
N HIS A 39 2.87 -18.48 10.60
CA HIS A 39 1.97 -18.78 9.50
C HIS A 39 2.69 -19.20 8.21
N GLN A 40 4.02 -19.20 8.21
CA GLN A 40 4.85 -19.48 7.03
C GLN A 40 4.49 -18.55 5.88
N ILE A 41 4.46 -17.24 6.16
CA ILE A 41 4.18 -16.21 5.15
C ILE A 41 5.31 -16.19 4.12
N ASP A 42 4.96 -16.12 2.84
CA ASP A 42 5.91 -16.04 1.72
C ASP A 42 6.23 -14.59 1.38
N ALA A 43 5.22 -13.71 1.46
CA ALA A 43 5.38 -12.28 1.20
C ALA A 43 4.52 -11.39 2.12
N VAL A 44 5.04 -10.21 2.43
CA VAL A 44 4.31 -9.14 3.11
C VAL A 44 4.08 -7.98 2.14
N ILE A 45 2.87 -7.43 2.12
CA ILE A 45 2.52 -6.20 1.42
C ILE A 45 2.22 -5.12 2.47
N LEU A 46 3.02 -4.05 2.47
CA LEU A 46 2.81 -2.84 3.24
C LEU A 46 2.19 -1.76 2.34
N ALA A 47 0.86 -1.63 2.38
CA ALA A 47 0.05 -0.87 1.43
C ALA A 47 -0.05 0.64 1.75
N GLY A 48 1.11 1.30 1.94
CA GLY A 48 1.19 2.74 2.13
C GLY A 48 1.18 3.21 3.58
N ASP A 49 1.51 4.48 3.74
CA ASP A 49 1.68 5.22 4.99
C ASP A 49 2.61 4.49 5.97
N VAL A 50 3.83 4.22 5.48
CA VAL A 50 4.92 3.63 6.28
C VAL A 50 5.31 4.59 7.39
N PHE A 51 5.52 5.86 7.04
CA PHE A 51 5.89 6.93 7.96
C PHE A 51 4.76 7.93 8.11
N ASP A 52 4.65 8.53 9.31
CA ASP A 52 3.62 9.55 9.58
C ASP A 52 3.88 10.88 8.83
N THR A 53 5.14 11.12 8.45
CA THR A 53 5.54 12.33 7.73
C THR A 53 6.65 12.01 6.73
N GLY A 54 6.80 12.88 5.73
CA GLY A 54 7.90 12.79 4.75
C GLY A 54 9.30 13.04 5.31
N SER A 55 9.45 13.35 6.60
CA SER A 55 10.74 13.53 7.28
C SER A 55 10.74 12.82 8.64
N PRO A 56 10.74 11.48 8.62
CA PRO A 56 10.57 10.70 9.85
C PRO A 56 11.75 10.86 10.83
N PRO A 57 11.48 10.84 12.15
CA PRO A 57 12.51 10.90 13.17
C PRO A 57 13.45 9.69 13.09
N SER A 58 14.64 9.81 13.68
CA SER A 58 15.67 8.76 13.57
C SER A 58 15.20 7.39 14.08
N TYR A 59 14.47 7.33 15.20
CA TYR A 59 13.96 6.07 15.75
C TYR A 59 12.99 5.36 14.79
N ALA A 60 12.15 6.10 14.07
CA ALA A 60 11.21 5.52 13.10
C ALA A 60 11.95 4.89 11.92
N ARG A 61 13.03 5.55 11.45
CA ARG A 61 13.91 5.00 10.42
C ARG A 61 14.66 3.76 10.92
N GLN A 62 15.06 3.73 12.19
CA GLN A 62 15.69 2.55 12.80
C GLN A 62 14.72 1.37 12.89
N LEU A 63 13.47 1.59 13.30
CA LEU A 63 12.43 0.55 13.31
C LEU A 63 12.17 -0.02 11.91
N TYR A 64 12.03 0.86 10.90
CA TYR A 64 11.86 0.44 9.51
C TYR A 64 13.05 -0.39 8.99
N ALA A 65 14.28 0.07 9.24
CA ALA A 65 15.48 -0.65 8.84
C ALA A 65 15.64 -2.00 9.57
N HIS A 66 15.28 -2.05 10.87
CA HIS A 66 15.25 -3.29 11.64
C HIS A 66 14.25 -4.28 11.05
N PHE A 67 13.02 -3.84 10.79
CA PHE A 67 11.98 -4.68 10.17
C PHE A 67 12.46 -5.27 8.83
N ILE A 68 12.99 -4.44 7.93
CA ILE A 68 13.53 -4.91 6.64
C ILE A 68 14.65 -5.94 6.85
N GLY A 69 15.58 -5.66 7.76
CA GLY A 69 16.70 -6.57 8.05
C GLY A 69 16.22 -7.93 8.57
N GLN A 70 15.15 -7.96 9.38
CA GLN A 70 14.54 -9.20 9.84
C GLN A 70 13.79 -9.93 8.73
N MET A 71 12.99 -9.22 7.92
CA MET A 71 12.28 -9.81 6.78
C MET A 71 13.24 -10.51 5.81
N HIS A 72 14.37 -9.87 5.51
CA HIS A 72 15.43 -10.46 4.70
C HIS A 72 16.01 -11.74 5.33
N ARG A 73 16.30 -11.72 6.64
CA ARG A 73 16.77 -12.93 7.37
C ARG A 73 15.76 -14.07 7.34
N LEU A 74 14.47 -13.76 7.35
CA LEU A 74 13.39 -14.74 7.25
C LEU A 74 13.19 -15.27 5.84
N GLY A 75 13.88 -14.72 4.83
CA GLY A 75 13.69 -15.07 3.42
C GLY A 75 12.30 -14.75 2.89
N CYS A 76 11.59 -13.82 3.55
CA CYS A 76 10.24 -13.43 3.18
C CYS A 76 10.28 -12.18 2.30
N GLN A 77 9.58 -12.23 1.16
CA GLN A 77 9.55 -11.10 0.24
C GLN A 77 8.74 -9.95 0.83
N LEU A 78 9.13 -8.71 0.51
CA LEU A 78 8.44 -7.53 1.02
C LEU A 78 8.14 -6.57 -0.13
N ILE A 79 6.89 -6.14 -0.23
CA ILE A 79 6.47 -5.03 -1.08
C ILE A 79 6.11 -3.86 -0.17
N VAL A 80 6.82 -2.74 -0.32
CA VAL A 80 6.58 -1.49 0.39
C VAL A 80 6.03 -0.48 -0.60
N LEU A 81 4.84 0.03 -0.31
CA LEU A 81 4.18 1.05 -1.12
C LEU A 81 4.23 2.37 -0.37
N ALA A 82 4.43 3.47 -1.09
CA ALA A 82 4.27 4.80 -0.50
C ALA A 82 2.79 5.17 -0.39
N GLY A 83 2.38 5.70 0.76
CA GLY A 83 1.07 6.33 0.93
C GLY A 83 1.11 7.83 0.65
N ASN A 84 0.11 8.55 1.14
CA ASN A 84 0.02 10.00 1.00
C ASN A 84 0.84 10.77 2.05
N HIS A 85 1.25 10.13 3.15
CA HIS A 85 2.15 10.71 4.16
C HIS A 85 3.62 10.56 3.80
N ASP A 86 3.95 9.53 3.04
CA ASP A 86 5.32 9.19 2.69
C ASP A 86 5.95 10.17 1.67
N SER A 87 7.23 10.46 1.87
CA SER A 87 8.04 11.20 0.89
C SER A 87 8.56 10.26 -0.19
N VAL A 88 8.24 10.56 -1.44
CA VAL A 88 8.74 9.84 -2.62
C VAL A 88 10.26 9.82 -2.60
N ALA A 89 10.90 11.00 -2.51
CA ALA A 89 12.35 11.11 -2.54
C ALA A 89 13.03 10.28 -1.43
N MET A 90 12.52 10.35 -0.20
CA MET A 90 13.11 9.65 0.94
C MET A 90 13.05 8.12 0.80
N LEU A 91 11.93 7.58 0.32
CA LEU A 91 11.83 6.14 0.06
C LEU A 91 12.68 5.73 -1.15
N GLU A 92 12.75 6.58 -2.20
CA GLU A 92 13.52 6.32 -3.41
C GLU A 92 15.04 6.27 -3.17
N GLU A 93 15.57 7.08 -2.26
CA GLU A 93 16.98 7.05 -1.87
C GLU A 93 17.44 5.64 -1.43
N SER A 94 16.52 4.86 -0.83
CA SER A 94 16.82 3.52 -0.35
C SER A 94 16.58 2.40 -1.37
N LYS A 95 15.85 2.67 -2.47
CA LYS A 95 15.44 1.65 -3.47
C LYS A 95 16.58 0.73 -3.94
N PRO A 96 17.76 1.25 -4.35
CA PRO A 96 18.83 0.39 -4.84
C PRO A 96 19.34 -0.60 -3.79
N LEU A 97 19.39 -0.17 -2.52
CA LEU A 97 19.79 -1.03 -1.42
C LEU A 97 18.69 -2.06 -1.11
N MET A 98 17.43 -1.63 -1.06
CA MET A 98 16.28 -2.49 -0.78
C MET A 98 16.12 -3.63 -1.78
N ALA A 99 16.41 -3.38 -3.06
CA ALA A 99 16.37 -4.40 -4.11
C ALA A 99 17.32 -5.58 -3.84
N THR A 100 18.46 -5.35 -3.17
CA THR A 100 19.41 -6.41 -2.79
C THR A 100 18.91 -7.28 -1.62
N LEU A 101 17.92 -6.79 -0.88
CA LEU A 101 17.33 -7.44 0.30
C LEU A 101 15.99 -8.13 -0.03
N GLN A 102 15.67 -8.32 -1.31
CA GLN A 102 14.38 -8.84 -1.79
C GLN A 102 13.17 -7.97 -1.38
N VAL A 103 13.42 -6.67 -1.18
CA VAL A 103 12.39 -5.68 -0.89
C VAL A 103 12.13 -4.84 -2.13
N GLN A 104 10.87 -4.84 -2.60
CA GLN A 104 10.40 -3.98 -3.68
C GLN A 104 9.75 -2.75 -3.07
N VAL A 105 10.32 -1.57 -3.33
CA VAL A 105 9.75 -0.29 -2.87
C VAL A 105 9.16 0.45 -4.06
N ILE A 106 7.86 0.74 -4.03
CA ILE A 106 7.17 1.47 -5.10
C ILE A 106 6.61 2.76 -4.52
N THR A 107 7.12 3.88 -5.01
CA THR A 107 6.96 5.21 -4.41
C THR A 107 6.04 6.13 -5.19
N ASP A 108 6.04 5.99 -6.51
CA ASP A 108 5.21 6.74 -7.44
C ASP A 108 4.97 5.89 -8.69
N VAL A 109 4.11 6.38 -9.58
CA VAL A 109 3.79 5.71 -10.85
C VAL A 109 4.21 6.56 -12.03
N SER A 110 4.50 5.87 -13.13
CA SER A 110 4.65 6.49 -14.44
C SER A 110 3.56 5.94 -15.37
N PRO A 111 2.72 6.79 -15.99
CA PRO A 111 1.74 6.34 -16.99
C PRO A 111 2.36 5.62 -18.19
N THR A 112 3.65 5.87 -18.46
CA THR A 112 4.36 5.25 -19.58
C THR A 112 5.11 3.99 -19.20
N ASP A 113 5.21 3.66 -17.91
CA ASP A 113 5.91 2.47 -17.42
C ASP A 113 5.09 1.74 -16.34
N VAL A 114 3.98 1.16 -16.78
CA VAL A 114 3.13 0.31 -15.93
C VAL A 114 3.81 -1.03 -15.59
N ALA A 115 4.77 -1.48 -16.40
CA ALA A 115 5.46 -2.75 -16.20
C ALA A 115 6.33 -2.73 -14.93
N SER A 116 6.92 -1.59 -14.58
CA SER A 116 7.65 -1.39 -13.32
C SER A 116 6.82 -1.65 -12.05
N GLN A 117 5.48 -1.65 -12.17
CA GLN A 117 4.55 -1.90 -11.07
C GLN A 117 4.08 -3.35 -11.01
N VAL A 118 4.49 -4.21 -11.94
CA VAL A 118 4.10 -5.62 -11.97
C VAL A 118 5.22 -6.48 -11.39
N VAL A 119 4.97 -7.05 -10.21
CA VAL A 119 5.96 -7.84 -9.45
C VAL A 119 5.53 -9.29 -9.38
N VAL A 120 6.40 -10.22 -9.79
CA VAL A 120 6.18 -11.66 -9.58
C VAL A 120 6.68 -12.04 -8.19
N LEU A 121 5.77 -12.42 -7.31
CA LEU A 121 6.11 -13.04 -6.04
C LEU A 121 6.35 -14.54 -6.23
N ARG A 122 7.34 -15.06 -5.50
CA ARG A 122 7.73 -16.47 -5.49
C ARG A 122 7.42 -17.09 -4.13
N ASN A 123 7.00 -18.35 -4.14
CA ASN A 123 6.85 -19.10 -2.90
C ASN A 123 8.22 -19.47 -2.31
N ARG A 124 8.24 -20.09 -1.13
CA ARG A 124 9.47 -20.61 -0.50
C ARG A 124 10.26 -21.61 -1.34
N ASP A 125 9.62 -22.29 -2.29
CA ASP A 125 10.28 -23.21 -3.23
C ASP A 125 10.90 -22.48 -4.44
N GLY A 126 10.74 -21.16 -4.53
CA GLY A 126 11.25 -20.33 -5.61
C GLY A 126 10.35 -20.27 -6.84
N GLU A 127 9.20 -20.93 -6.83
CA GLU A 127 8.23 -20.95 -7.93
C GLU A 127 7.34 -19.70 -7.90
N PRO A 128 6.91 -19.15 -9.05
CA PRO A 128 5.92 -18.08 -9.10
C PRO A 128 4.65 -18.46 -8.33
N GLY A 129 4.22 -17.61 -7.39
CA GLY A 129 3.03 -17.86 -6.56
C GLY A 129 1.94 -16.79 -6.67
N ALA A 130 2.28 -15.58 -7.11
CA ALA A 130 1.33 -14.51 -7.41
C ALA A 130 1.98 -13.46 -8.33
N VAL A 131 1.14 -12.74 -9.09
CA VAL A 131 1.53 -11.51 -9.78
C VAL A 131 0.90 -10.34 -9.04
N VAL A 132 1.70 -9.38 -8.58
CA VAL A 132 1.23 -8.22 -7.83
C VAL A 132 1.27 -6.98 -8.70
N MET A 133 0.15 -6.27 -8.80
CA MET A 133 0.08 -4.89 -9.27
C MET A 133 0.37 -3.98 -8.07
N ALA A 134 1.64 -3.62 -7.90
CA ALA A 134 2.15 -2.82 -6.80
C ALA A 134 1.89 -1.32 -7.07
N ILE A 135 0.64 -0.91 -6.87
CA ILE A 135 0.17 0.47 -7.08
C ILE A 135 0.20 1.22 -5.72
N PRO A 136 1.01 2.27 -5.57
CA PRO A 136 1.09 3.10 -4.35
C PRO A 136 -0.04 4.15 -4.33
N PHE A 137 0.06 5.15 -3.45
CA PHE A 137 -0.76 6.36 -3.55
C PHE A 137 -0.49 7.08 -4.87
N LEU A 138 -1.54 7.23 -5.68
CA LEU A 138 -1.48 7.84 -7.00
C LEU A 138 -1.57 9.36 -6.92
N ARG A 139 -0.44 10.05 -7.03
CA ARG A 139 -0.41 11.52 -6.98
C ARG A 139 -1.08 12.08 -8.25
N PRO A 140 -2.01 13.05 -8.14
CA PRO A 140 -2.73 13.57 -9.32
C PRO A 140 -1.79 14.08 -10.42
N GLN A 141 -0.70 14.73 -10.04
CA GLN A 141 0.32 15.23 -10.98
C GLN A 141 1.00 14.13 -11.81
N SER A 142 1.01 12.89 -11.32
CA SER A 142 1.58 11.73 -12.01
C SER A 142 0.59 11.13 -13.01
N LEU A 143 -0.70 11.47 -12.94
CA LEU A 143 -1.77 10.87 -13.74
C LEU A 143 -2.43 11.83 -14.72
N VAL A 144 -2.64 13.09 -14.32
CA VAL A 144 -3.42 14.06 -15.09
C VAL A 144 -2.67 15.38 -15.23
N THR A 145 -2.68 15.92 -16.45
CA THR A 145 -2.27 17.30 -16.71
C THR A 145 -3.48 18.20 -16.52
N SER A 146 -3.42 19.12 -15.55
CA SER A 146 -4.52 20.08 -15.32
C SER A 146 -4.53 21.15 -16.41
N ALA A 147 -5.72 21.57 -16.85
CA ALA A 147 -5.91 22.71 -17.75
C ALA A 147 -6.56 23.89 -17.04
N ALA A 148 -6.20 25.11 -17.44
CA ALA A 148 -6.83 26.32 -16.91
C ALA A 148 -8.31 26.38 -17.34
N GLY A 149 -9.19 26.75 -16.41
CA GLY A 149 -10.63 26.91 -16.66
C GLY A 149 -11.48 25.65 -16.45
N GLU A 150 -10.90 24.52 -16.04
CA GLU A 150 -11.67 23.31 -15.70
C GLU A 150 -12.53 23.50 -14.45
N THR A 151 -13.77 23.04 -14.51
CA THR A 151 -14.66 23.00 -13.35
C THR A 151 -14.21 21.92 -12.35
N ALA A 152 -14.61 22.03 -11.08
CA ALA A 152 -14.32 21.02 -10.07
C ALA A 152 -14.86 19.63 -10.45
N SER A 153 -16.07 19.57 -11.03
CA SER A 153 -16.69 18.32 -11.50
C SER A 153 -15.88 17.66 -12.63
N THR A 154 -15.36 18.47 -13.56
CA THR A 154 -14.49 17.96 -14.64
C THR A 154 -13.19 17.39 -14.09
N LYS A 155 -12.55 18.07 -13.12
CA LYS A 155 -11.33 17.58 -12.48
C LYS A 155 -11.57 16.27 -11.73
N GLN A 156 -12.71 16.17 -11.03
CA GLN A 156 -13.12 14.94 -10.37
C GLN A 156 -13.25 13.77 -11.34
N ALA A 157 -14.00 13.97 -12.44
CA ALA A 157 -14.22 12.96 -13.45
C ALA A 157 -12.90 12.53 -14.12
N ASN A 158 -12.05 13.50 -14.47
CA ASN A 158 -10.75 13.24 -15.11
C ASN A 158 -9.83 12.41 -14.19
N LEU A 159 -9.73 12.77 -12.90
CA LEU A 159 -8.91 12.02 -11.96
C LEU A 159 -9.46 10.59 -11.73
N GLN A 160 -10.77 10.45 -11.55
CA GLN A 160 -11.39 9.13 -11.41
C GLN A 160 -11.16 8.24 -12.64
N GLN A 161 -11.29 8.81 -13.85
CA GLN A 161 -11.04 8.12 -15.10
C GLN A 161 -9.57 7.73 -15.22
N ALA A 162 -8.64 8.63 -14.87
CA ALA A 162 -7.22 8.36 -14.92
C ALA A 162 -6.80 7.24 -13.95
N ILE A 163 -7.32 7.24 -12.71
CA ILE A 163 -7.08 6.16 -11.75
C ILE A 163 -7.63 4.83 -12.31
N THR A 164 -8.88 4.82 -12.79
CA THR A 164 -9.49 3.62 -13.39
C THR A 164 -8.67 3.09 -14.57
N ALA A 165 -8.24 3.98 -15.46
CA ALA A 165 -7.41 3.63 -16.62
C ALA A 165 -6.06 3.05 -16.18
N HIS A 166 -5.42 3.63 -15.17
CA HIS A 166 -4.15 3.15 -14.63
C HIS A 166 -4.25 1.74 -14.07
N TYR A 167 -5.29 1.46 -13.28
CA TYR A 167 -5.58 0.10 -12.80
C TYR A 167 -5.82 -0.87 -13.94
N ALA A 168 -6.60 -0.50 -14.95
CA ALA A 168 -6.90 -1.36 -16.10
C ALA A 168 -5.64 -1.66 -16.95
N GLN A 169 -4.81 -0.66 -17.21
CA GLN A 169 -3.54 -0.82 -17.95
C GLN A 169 -2.56 -1.71 -17.19
N THR A 170 -2.41 -1.48 -15.89
CA THR A 170 -1.53 -2.29 -15.03
C THR A 170 -2.04 -3.73 -14.90
N TYR A 171 -3.37 -3.92 -14.86
CA TYR A 171 -3.97 -5.25 -14.89
C TYR A 171 -3.71 -5.99 -16.20
N ALA A 172 -3.82 -5.31 -17.35
CA ALA A 172 -3.48 -5.91 -18.64
C ALA A 172 -1.99 -6.32 -18.71
N ALA A 173 -1.08 -5.49 -18.19
CA ALA A 173 0.34 -5.85 -18.07
C ALA A 173 0.56 -7.06 -17.13
N ALA A 174 -0.15 -7.11 -16.00
CA ALA A 174 -0.10 -8.24 -15.08
C ALA A 174 -0.62 -9.54 -15.73
N GLN A 175 -1.66 -9.47 -16.56
CA GLN A 175 -2.16 -10.61 -17.33
C GLN A 175 -1.13 -11.11 -18.34
N GLN A 176 -0.41 -10.21 -19.03
CA GLN A 176 0.66 -10.60 -19.95
C GLN A 176 1.78 -11.34 -19.21
N VAL A 177 2.20 -10.83 -18.04
CA VAL A 177 3.19 -11.51 -17.19
C VAL A 177 2.68 -12.86 -16.73
N GLN A 178 1.44 -12.94 -16.23
CA GLN A 178 0.81 -14.19 -15.77
C GLN A 178 0.73 -15.25 -16.88
N GLN A 179 0.40 -14.86 -18.12
CA GLN A 179 0.35 -15.76 -19.28
C GLN A 179 1.72 -16.32 -19.68
N GLY A 180 2.80 -15.61 -19.35
CA GLY A 180 4.17 -16.06 -19.60
C GLY A 180 4.72 -17.01 -18.52
N LEU A 181 3.96 -17.31 -17.47
CA LEU A 181 4.36 -18.24 -16.41
C LEU A 181 3.90 -19.66 -16.74
N ASP A 182 4.68 -20.66 -16.30
CA ASP A 182 4.39 -22.07 -16.53
C ASP A 182 3.09 -22.55 -15.84
N GLN A 183 2.67 -21.86 -14.78
CA GLN A 183 1.48 -22.20 -13.99
C GLN A 183 0.61 -20.96 -13.76
N PRO A 184 -0.73 -21.11 -13.74
CA PRO A 184 -1.62 -20.00 -13.44
C PRO A 184 -1.50 -19.61 -11.96
N VAL A 185 -1.21 -18.34 -11.70
CA VAL A 185 -1.09 -17.76 -10.36
C VAL A 185 -2.08 -16.60 -10.17
N PRO A 186 -2.58 -16.30 -8.97
CA PRO A 186 -3.49 -15.17 -8.77
C PRO A 186 -2.83 -13.82 -9.08
N ILE A 187 -3.62 -12.88 -9.60
CA ILE A 187 -3.25 -11.46 -9.67
C ILE A 187 -3.76 -10.77 -8.41
N VAL A 188 -2.88 -10.11 -7.69
CA VAL A 188 -3.19 -9.29 -6.51
C VAL A 188 -2.95 -7.83 -6.87
N ALA A 189 -3.92 -6.95 -6.60
CA ALA A 189 -3.72 -5.51 -6.75
C ALA A 189 -3.51 -4.86 -5.39
N THR A 190 -2.80 -3.74 -5.37
CA THR A 190 -2.69 -2.88 -4.19
C THR A 190 -3.25 -1.50 -4.49
N GLY A 191 -3.40 -0.68 -3.46
CA GLY A 191 -3.75 0.72 -3.62
C GLY A 191 -3.72 1.46 -2.29
N HIS A 192 -3.63 2.78 -2.36
CA HIS A 192 -3.75 3.64 -1.20
C HIS A 192 -4.65 4.82 -1.55
N LEU A 193 -5.92 4.75 -1.16
CA LEU A 193 -6.97 5.72 -1.51
C LEU A 193 -8.21 5.53 -0.64
N THR A 194 -9.18 6.44 -0.73
CA THR A 194 -10.51 6.31 -0.11
C THR A 194 -11.52 5.72 -1.10
N ALA A 195 -12.09 4.56 -0.81
CA ALA A 195 -13.17 3.98 -1.61
C ALA A 195 -14.56 4.48 -1.18
N CYS A 196 -15.55 4.38 -2.06
CA CYS A 196 -16.93 4.77 -1.73
C CYS A 196 -17.55 3.88 -0.62
N ASN A 197 -18.43 4.48 0.18
CA ASN A 197 -19.21 3.81 1.23
C ASN A 197 -18.37 3.10 2.32
N ILE A 198 -17.22 3.66 2.65
CA ILE A 198 -16.37 3.20 3.75
C ILE A 198 -16.62 4.00 5.03
N GLN A 199 -16.22 3.44 6.17
CA GLN A 199 -16.21 4.11 7.46
C GLN A 199 -14.78 4.54 7.80
N ALA A 200 -14.51 5.85 7.74
CA ALA A 200 -13.26 6.45 8.20
C ALA A 200 -13.31 6.71 9.72
N SER A 201 -12.15 6.80 10.36
CA SER A 201 -11.98 6.97 11.81
C SER A 201 -11.72 8.42 12.23
N GLY A 202 -11.50 9.34 11.28
CA GLY A 202 -11.31 10.78 11.51
C GLY A 202 -9.84 11.23 11.62
N SER A 203 -8.89 10.30 11.77
CA SER A 203 -7.45 10.59 11.68
C SER A 203 -6.88 10.51 10.28
N GLU A 204 -7.59 9.86 9.36
CA GLU A 204 -7.21 9.80 7.95
C GLU A 204 -7.21 11.23 7.39
N ARG A 205 -6.13 11.62 6.70
CA ARG A 205 -6.11 12.91 6.01
C ARG A 205 -7.01 12.86 4.80
N GLU A 206 -7.79 13.91 4.58
CA GLU A 206 -8.48 14.06 3.29
C GLU A 206 -7.46 14.10 2.15
N ILE A 207 -7.55 13.12 1.27
CA ILE A 207 -6.76 13.04 0.04
C ILE A 207 -7.58 13.54 -1.15
N TYR A 208 -6.89 13.98 -2.20
CA TYR A 208 -7.53 14.50 -3.42
C TYR A 208 -8.53 15.66 -3.15
N ILE A 209 -8.22 16.52 -2.18
CA ILE A 209 -9.05 17.66 -1.79
C ILE A 209 -9.36 18.53 -3.01
N GLY A 210 -10.65 18.77 -3.25
CA GLY A 210 -11.14 19.56 -4.37
C GLY A 210 -11.17 18.83 -5.72
N THR A 211 -10.81 17.54 -5.76
CA THR A 211 -10.94 16.70 -6.95
C THR A 211 -11.76 15.45 -6.69
N LEU A 212 -11.29 14.45 -5.94
CA LEU A 212 -11.97 13.16 -5.80
C LEU A 212 -12.23 12.80 -4.35
N ALA A 213 -13.49 12.84 -3.92
CA ALA A 213 -13.85 12.49 -2.54
C ALA A 213 -13.71 10.99 -2.24
N ALA A 214 -14.11 10.13 -3.17
CA ALA A 214 -14.02 8.68 -3.01
C ALA A 214 -14.00 7.98 -4.37
N PHE A 215 -13.29 6.85 -4.43
CA PHE A 215 -13.17 6.02 -5.63
C PHE A 215 -14.22 4.89 -5.64
N PRO A 216 -15.01 4.72 -6.71
CA PRO A 216 -16.01 3.67 -6.78
C PRO A 216 -15.35 2.29 -6.93
N ALA A 217 -15.85 1.30 -6.18
CA ALA A 217 -15.33 -0.08 -6.22
C ALA A 217 -15.36 -0.70 -7.63
N ALA A 218 -16.33 -0.29 -8.47
CA ALA A 218 -16.45 -0.73 -9.87
C ALA A 218 -15.30 -0.25 -10.77
N GLY A 219 -14.49 0.71 -10.32
CA GLY A 219 -13.28 1.15 -11.04
C GLY A 219 -12.08 0.23 -10.83
N PHE A 220 -12.15 -0.73 -9.90
CA PHE A 220 -11.10 -1.73 -9.71
C PHE A 220 -11.19 -2.86 -10.75
N PRO A 221 -10.05 -3.44 -11.15
CA PRO A 221 -10.02 -4.57 -12.08
C PRO A 221 -10.40 -5.87 -11.36
N PRO A 222 -10.72 -6.94 -12.10
CA PRO A 222 -11.11 -8.23 -11.52
C PRO A 222 -9.90 -9.04 -10.99
N ALA A 223 -9.09 -8.42 -10.13
CA ALA A 223 -7.99 -9.10 -9.43
C ALA A 223 -8.53 -10.08 -8.37
N ALA A 224 -7.75 -11.14 -8.08
CA ALA A 224 -8.13 -12.15 -7.10
C ALA A 224 -8.18 -11.59 -5.67
N TYR A 225 -7.39 -10.55 -5.39
CA TYR A 225 -7.41 -9.80 -4.13
C TYR A 225 -6.94 -8.36 -4.36
N ILE A 226 -7.50 -7.41 -3.63
CA ILE A 226 -7.14 -5.99 -3.66
C ILE A 226 -6.83 -5.52 -2.23
N ALA A 227 -5.54 -5.29 -1.99
CA ALA A 227 -4.95 -4.86 -0.73
C ALA A 227 -4.90 -3.33 -0.66
N LEU A 228 -5.85 -2.71 0.03
CA LEU A 228 -5.93 -1.26 0.19
C LEU A 228 -5.38 -0.80 1.55
N GLY A 229 -4.67 0.33 1.55
CA GLY A 229 -4.40 1.15 2.74
C GLY A 229 -5.02 2.54 2.63
N HIS A 230 -4.81 3.39 3.63
CA HIS A 230 -5.35 4.74 3.87
C HIS A 230 -6.43 4.77 4.96
N ILE A 231 -7.30 3.76 5.00
CA ILE A 231 -8.40 3.70 5.98
C ILE A 231 -7.98 2.83 7.16
N HIS A 232 -7.96 3.43 8.36
CA HIS A 232 -7.37 2.81 9.56
C HIS A 232 -8.24 1.73 10.20
N ARG A 233 -9.48 1.59 9.74
CA ARG A 233 -10.42 0.57 10.22
C ARG A 233 -10.49 -0.60 9.23
N PRO A 234 -10.22 -1.84 9.68
CA PRO A 234 -10.36 -3.02 8.85
C PRO A 234 -11.81 -3.16 8.33
N GLN A 235 -11.98 -3.25 7.00
CA GLN A 235 -13.32 -3.39 6.40
C GLN A 235 -13.25 -3.88 4.94
N CYS A 236 -14.35 -4.50 4.48
CA CYS A 236 -14.55 -4.82 3.06
C CYS A 236 -15.16 -3.63 2.31
N VAL A 237 -14.74 -3.43 1.06
CA VAL A 237 -15.30 -2.39 0.20
C VAL A 237 -16.48 -2.95 -0.59
N ALA A 238 -17.62 -2.25 -0.58
CA ALA A 238 -18.82 -2.61 -1.35
C ALA A 238 -19.27 -4.09 -1.17
N GLN A 239 -19.11 -4.64 0.04
CA GLN A 239 -19.40 -6.04 0.38
C GLN A 239 -18.60 -7.09 -0.42
N GLN A 240 -17.56 -6.66 -1.14
CA GLN A 240 -16.70 -7.55 -1.92
C GLN A 240 -15.57 -8.09 -1.03
N GLN A 241 -15.61 -9.38 -0.73
CA GLN A 241 -14.67 -10.01 0.21
C GLN A 241 -13.20 -9.92 -0.20
N HIS A 242 -12.94 -9.74 -1.50
CA HIS A 242 -11.61 -9.67 -2.08
C HIS A 242 -11.05 -8.23 -2.15
N ILE A 243 -11.83 -7.19 -1.79
CA ILE A 243 -11.36 -5.79 -1.73
C ILE A 243 -11.41 -5.32 -0.28
N ARG A 244 -10.23 -5.11 0.32
CA ARG A 244 -10.14 -4.90 1.77
C ARG A 244 -9.15 -3.81 2.15
N TYR A 245 -9.57 -3.02 3.13
CA TYR A 245 -8.65 -2.30 4.01
C TYR A 245 -8.26 -3.22 5.16
N CYS A 246 -6.97 -3.35 5.42
CA CYS A 246 -6.50 -4.05 6.63
C CYS A 246 -6.55 -3.17 7.86
N GLY A 247 -6.53 -1.84 7.70
CA GLY A 247 -6.47 -0.90 8.82
C GLY A 247 -5.06 -0.70 9.34
N SER A 248 -4.91 0.29 10.22
CA SER A 248 -3.66 0.50 10.93
C SER A 248 -3.46 -0.58 11.99
N PRO A 249 -2.23 -1.04 12.27
CA PRO A 249 -1.96 -2.11 13.23
C PRO A 249 -2.05 -1.65 14.70
N ILE A 250 -2.03 -0.34 14.94
CA ILE A 250 -2.24 0.27 16.25
C ILE A 250 -3.28 1.39 16.14
N PRO A 251 -4.00 1.75 17.22
CA PRO A 251 -4.88 2.92 17.19
C PRO A 251 -4.09 4.21 16.91
N LEU A 252 -4.45 4.92 15.85
CA LEU A 252 -3.82 6.18 15.42
C LEU A 252 -4.57 7.43 15.88
N SER A 253 -5.79 7.26 16.39
CA SER A 253 -6.65 8.26 17.02
C SER A 253 -7.39 7.67 18.22
N PHE A 254 -7.98 8.53 19.07
CA PHE A 254 -8.83 8.08 20.17
C PHE A 254 -10.13 7.41 19.69
N ASP A 255 -10.62 7.77 18.52
CA ASP A 255 -11.84 7.21 17.94
C ASP A 255 -11.66 5.73 17.51
N GLU A 256 -10.42 5.30 17.31
CA GLU A 256 -10.07 3.92 16.94
C GLU A 256 -9.95 2.95 18.12
N ILE A 257 -10.05 3.41 19.39
CA ILE A 257 -9.87 2.54 20.57
C ILE A 257 -10.85 1.35 20.58
N LYS A 258 -12.03 1.52 19.97
CA LYS A 258 -13.08 0.50 19.91
C LYS A 258 -13.00 -0.38 18.67
N HIS A 259 -12.04 -0.14 17.79
CA HIS A 259 -11.87 -0.92 16.57
C HIS A 259 -10.90 -2.07 16.85
N ASP A 260 -11.25 -3.26 16.37
CA ASP A 260 -10.31 -4.38 16.31
C ASP A 260 -9.14 -4.00 15.38
N LYS A 261 -7.95 -4.47 15.73
CA LYS A 261 -6.68 -4.23 15.04
C LYS A 261 -6.06 -5.55 14.63
#